data_AF-A0A078AKB3-F1
#
_entry.id   AF-A0A078AKB3-F1
#
_cell.length_a   1.000
_cell.length_b   1.000
_cell.length_c   1.000
_cell.angle_alpha   90.00
_cell.angle_beta   90.00
_cell.angle_gamma   90.00
#
_symmetry.space_group_name_H-M   'P 1'
#
loop_
_entity.id
_entity.type
_entity.pdbx_description
1 polymer ?
#
loop_
_entity_poly.entity_id
_entity_poly.type
_entity_poly.pdbx_seq_one_letter_code
_entity_poly.pdbx_strand_id
1 'polypeptide(L)'
;MFSSQLRQKLSQSRAQIYQTTQRRFQTFGKEYLSGFDKTLKDKLQWLMVGGNWFLLFGVGNALAYGASLVMTEEQYLYHFSYKGDVPRMFSPIKAMLGSNTLANAIWTAPSLIALHFYLLPKVGPLALTKLFGLSIASTFIFWSAFNPQSGLNVRPLRNYIFKFDSNGNHGEYYMGADQLAQSIIYFALMYNRLWYIALPFMTFDALYYGPQTFGGLISAFAGFCMFA
;
A
#
# COMPACT_ATOMS: atom_id res chain seq x y z
N MET A 1 -8.16 57.84 14.81
CA MET A 1 -7.74 57.02 15.98
C MET A 1 -8.88 56.08 16.33
N PHE A 2 -8.73 54.77 16.10
CA PHE A 2 -9.77 53.80 16.49
C PHE A 2 -9.79 53.61 18.00
N SER A 3 -10.99 53.66 18.60
CA SER A 3 -11.17 53.45 20.04
C SER A 3 -10.63 52.09 20.47
N SER A 4 -10.10 52.01 21.69
CA SER A 4 -9.57 50.79 22.30
C SER A 4 -10.57 49.62 22.21
N GLN A 5 -11.86 49.91 22.35
CA GLN A 5 -12.94 48.94 22.19
C GLN A 5 -13.06 48.36 20.78
N LEU A 6 -12.82 49.16 19.74
CA LEU A 6 -12.89 48.67 18.35
C LEU A 6 -11.69 47.79 18.00
N ARG A 7 -10.51 48.10 18.54
CA ARG A 7 -9.32 47.22 18.41
C ARG A 7 -9.52 45.90 19.15
N GLN A 8 -10.15 45.93 20.33
CA GLN A 8 -10.45 44.73 21.09
C GLN A 8 -11.46 43.83 20.37
N LYS A 9 -12.55 44.40 19.84
CA LYS A 9 -13.52 43.66 19.00
C LYS A 9 -12.87 43.06 17.75
N LEU A 10 -12.03 43.81 17.04
CA LEU A 10 -11.34 43.29 15.85
C LEU A 10 -10.33 42.18 16.18
N SER A 11 -9.66 42.24 17.33
CA SER A 11 -8.77 41.17 17.78
C SER A 11 -9.52 39.89 18.14
N GLN A 12 -10.69 40.01 18.78
CA GLN A 12 -11.57 38.89 19.11
C GLN A 12 -12.20 38.28 17.86
N SER A 13 -12.65 39.10 16.90
CA SER A 13 -13.17 38.62 15.63
C SER A 13 -12.10 37.94 14.77
N ARG A 14 -10.85 38.44 14.79
CA ARG A 14 -9.72 37.74 14.13
C ARG A 14 -9.41 36.41 14.80
N ALA A 15 -9.41 36.32 16.13
CA ALA A 15 -9.20 35.06 16.84
C ALA A 15 -10.30 34.02 16.54
N GLN A 16 -11.53 34.46 16.31
CA GLN A 16 -12.65 33.59 15.93
C GLN A 16 -12.55 33.07 14.48
N ILE A 17 -12.05 33.86 13.55
CA ILE A 17 -11.90 33.46 12.13
C ILE A 17 -10.74 32.46 11.96
N TYR A 18 -9.72 32.51 12.82
CA TYR A 18 -8.58 31.57 12.81
C TYR A 18 -8.77 30.34 13.69
N GLN A 19 -9.91 30.18 14.38
CA GLN A 19 -10.31 28.85 14.82
C GLN A 19 -10.77 28.09 13.57
N THR A 20 -9.79 27.52 12.88
CA THR A 20 -10.02 26.33 12.07
C THR A 20 -10.94 25.45 12.88
N THR A 21 -12.14 25.19 12.37
CA THR A 21 -13.07 24.23 12.94
C THR A 21 -12.42 22.85 12.81
N GLN A 22 -11.37 22.58 13.58
CA GLN A 22 -11.03 21.24 13.98
C GLN A 22 -12.31 20.77 14.65
N ARG A 23 -13.00 19.81 14.02
CA ARG A 23 -14.04 19.04 14.67
C ARG A 23 -13.38 18.33 15.85
N ARG A 24 -13.27 19.02 16.98
CA ARG A 24 -12.96 18.43 18.27
C ARG A 24 -14.22 17.67 18.68
N PHE A 25 -14.32 16.44 18.20
CA PHE A 25 -15.20 15.46 18.82
C PHE A 25 -14.81 15.38 20.29
N GLN A 26 -15.81 15.60 21.14
CA GLN A 26 -15.67 15.93 22.55
C GLN A 26 -14.84 14.90 23.32
N THR A 27 -13.91 15.46 24.08
CA THR A 27 -13.16 14.85 25.18
C THR A 27 -14.07 14.20 26.22
N PHE A 28 -14.24 12.89 26.13
CA PHE A 28 -14.58 12.02 27.27
C PHE A 28 -13.55 10.88 27.34
N GLY A 29 -12.28 11.21 27.64
CA GLY A 29 -11.24 10.30 28.15
C GLY A 29 -10.90 9.01 27.38
N LYS A 30 -11.60 8.71 26.29
CA LYS A 30 -11.43 7.53 25.44
C LYS A 30 -11.44 8.02 24.00
N GLU A 31 -10.41 7.65 23.25
CA GLU A 31 -10.36 7.81 21.80
C GLU A 31 -11.65 7.27 21.19
N TYR A 32 -12.47 8.14 20.61
CA TYR A 32 -13.67 7.74 19.89
C TYR A 32 -13.24 7.11 18.56
N LEU A 33 -13.27 5.78 18.51
CA LEU A 33 -13.16 5.02 17.26
C LEU A 33 -14.43 5.24 16.43
N SER A 34 -14.28 5.44 15.12
CA SER A 34 -15.44 5.43 14.22
C SER A 34 -16.16 4.07 14.28
N GLY A 35 -17.44 4.00 13.89
CA GLY A 35 -18.18 2.73 13.85
C GLY A 35 -17.49 1.67 12.97
N PHE A 36 -16.84 2.11 11.89
CA PHE A 36 -15.99 1.26 11.06
C PHE A 36 -14.76 0.75 11.82
N ASP A 37 -14.05 1.65 12.53
CA ASP A 37 -12.84 1.31 13.28
C ASP A 37 -13.12 0.32 14.41
N LYS A 38 -14.23 0.51 15.12
CA LYS A 38 -14.67 -0.41 16.15
C LYS A 38 -14.96 -1.79 15.57
N THR A 39 -15.73 -1.84 14.47
CA THR A 39 -16.05 -3.10 13.78
C THR A 39 -14.79 -3.82 13.29
N LEU A 40 -13.84 -3.06 12.72
CA LEU A 40 -12.59 -3.59 12.20
C LEU A 40 -11.71 -4.11 13.33
N LYS A 41 -11.58 -3.36 14.43
CA LYS A 41 -10.89 -3.78 15.64
C LYS A 41 -11.50 -5.06 16.22
N ASP A 42 -12.81 -5.10 16.40
CA ASP A 42 -13.51 -6.23 17.01
C ASP A 42 -13.37 -7.51 16.17
N LYS A 43 -13.49 -7.41 14.83
CA LYS A 43 -13.34 -8.56 13.93
C LYS A 43 -11.90 -9.03 13.77
N LEU A 44 -10.93 -8.11 13.71
CA LEU A 44 -9.52 -8.46 13.50
C LEU A 44 -8.79 -8.85 14.78
N GLN A 45 -9.26 -8.41 15.94
CA GLN A 45 -8.73 -8.84 17.23
C GLN A 45 -8.88 -10.37 17.39
N TRP A 46 -9.95 -10.95 16.84
CA TRP A 46 -10.15 -12.40 16.82
C TRP A 46 -9.14 -13.14 15.93
N LEU A 47 -8.62 -12.47 14.89
CA LEU A 47 -7.60 -13.04 14.00
C LEU A 47 -6.17 -12.82 14.51
N MET A 48 -5.96 -12.05 15.59
CA MET A 48 -4.63 -11.71 16.15
C MET A 48 -3.64 -11.08 15.15
N VAL A 49 -4.09 -10.65 13.96
CA VAL A 49 -3.23 -10.06 12.91
C VAL A 49 -3.16 -8.53 12.98
N GLY A 50 -3.67 -7.89 14.04
CA GLY A 50 -3.84 -6.44 14.13
C GLY A 50 -2.59 -5.62 13.76
N GLY A 51 -2.52 -5.11 12.53
CA GLY A 51 -1.39 -4.36 11.97
C GLY A 51 -0.29 -5.20 11.30
N ASN A 52 -0.26 -6.52 11.49
CA ASN A 52 0.85 -7.40 11.10
C ASN A 52 0.77 -7.92 9.66
N TRP A 53 -0.18 -7.44 8.86
CA TRP A 53 -0.42 -7.98 7.51
C TRP A 53 0.76 -7.78 6.54
N PHE A 54 1.39 -6.60 6.55
CA PHE A 54 2.59 -6.37 5.72
C PHE A 54 3.75 -7.31 6.12
N LEU A 55 3.98 -7.51 7.42
CA LEU A 55 4.95 -8.47 7.93
C LEU A 55 4.66 -9.89 7.43
N LEU A 56 3.41 -10.34 7.57
CA LEU A 56 2.99 -11.67 7.10
C LEU A 56 3.16 -11.83 5.60
N PHE A 57 2.88 -10.79 4.81
CA PHE A 57 3.11 -10.83 3.37
C PHE A 57 4.61 -10.82 3.01
N GLY A 58 5.45 -10.13 3.78
CA GLY A 58 6.90 -10.19 3.60
C GLY A 58 7.47 -11.57 3.89
N VAL A 59 7.07 -12.19 5.01
CA VAL A 59 7.44 -13.58 5.32
C VAL A 59 6.87 -14.55 4.28
N GLY A 60 5.60 -14.37 3.91
CA GLY A 60 4.94 -15.19 2.90
C GLY A 60 5.60 -15.09 1.53
N ASN A 61 6.12 -13.93 1.14
CA ASN A 61 6.87 -13.75 -0.10
C ASN A 61 8.22 -14.47 -0.08
N ALA A 62 8.95 -14.40 1.03
CA ALA A 62 10.19 -15.18 1.21
C ALA A 62 9.94 -16.70 1.16
N LEU A 63 8.86 -17.16 1.79
CA LEU A 63 8.44 -18.57 1.73
C LEU A 63 7.98 -18.98 0.32
N ALA A 64 7.26 -18.11 -0.39
CA ALA A 64 6.85 -18.36 -1.77
C ALA A 64 8.06 -18.47 -2.71
N TYR A 65 9.09 -17.63 -2.50
CA TYR A 65 10.37 -17.79 -3.18
C TYR A 65 11.02 -19.14 -2.88
N GLY A 66 11.06 -19.56 -1.61
CA GLY A 66 11.53 -20.91 -1.25
C GLY A 66 10.75 -22.03 -1.94
N ALA A 67 9.42 -21.91 -2.03
CA ALA A 67 8.57 -22.86 -2.74
C ALA A 67 8.88 -22.90 -4.24
N SER A 68 9.24 -21.76 -4.85
CA SER A 68 9.61 -21.69 -6.27
C SER A 68 10.87 -22.49 -6.62
N LEU A 69 11.72 -22.79 -5.63
CA LEU A 69 12.93 -23.61 -5.81
C LEU A 69 12.65 -25.11 -5.73
N VAL A 70 11.50 -25.51 -5.18
CA VAL A 70 11.14 -26.92 -4.93
C VAL A 70 10.04 -27.40 -5.88
N MET A 71 9.13 -26.50 -6.28
CA MET A 71 8.03 -26.81 -7.20
C MET A 71 8.47 -26.71 -8.65
N THR A 72 7.81 -27.45 -9.54
CA THR A 72 7.99 -27.20 -10.98
C THR A 72 7.41 -25.83 -11.36
N GLU A 73 7.96 -25.21 -12.39
CA GLU A 73 7.52 -23.88 -12.83
C GLU A 73 6.01 -23.85 -13.13
N GLU A 74 5.49 -24.87 -13.82
CA GLU A 74 4.06 -24.99 -14.12
C GLU A 74 3.18 -25.03 -12.86
N GLN A 75 3.58 -25.84 -11.86
CA GLN A 75 2.87 -25.95 -10.60
C GLN A 75 2.92 -24.63 -9.82
N TYR A 76 4.08 -23.98 -9.80
CA TYR A 76 4.25 -22.72 -9.10
C TYR A 76 3.38 -21.62 -9.73
N LEU A 77 3.46 -21.45 -11.05
CA LEU A 77 2.65 -20.47 -11.78
C LEU A 77 1.15 -20.75 -11.63
N TYR A 78 0.73 -22.02 -11.58
CA TYR A 78 -0.68 -22.35 -11.32
C TYR A 78 -1.21 -21.79 -9.98
N HIS A 79 -0.37 -21.72 -8.95
CA HIS A 79 -0.76 -21.26 -7.62
C HIS A 79 -0.52 -19.77 -7.38
N PHE A 80 0.54 -19.21 -7.94
CA PHE A 80 1.06 -17.88 -7.60
C PHE A 80 1.06 -16.89 -8.77
N SER A 81 0.51 -17.24 -9.94
CA SER A 81 0.37 -16.29 -11.05
C SER A 81 -1.07 -15.81 -11.24
N TYR A 82 -1.23 -14.53 -11.56
CA TYR A 82 -2.49 -13.94 -12.00
C TYR A 82 -2.46 -13.72 -13.50
N LYS A 83 -3.32 -14.41 -14.25
CA LYS A 83 -3.35 -14.40 -15.72
C LYS A 83 -4.47 -13.55 -16.34
N GLY A 84 -5.27 -12.87 -15.53
CA GLY A 84 -6.45 -12.13 -16.01
C GLY A 84 -7.73 -12.97 -16.09
N ASP A 85 -7.63 -14.30 -16.13
CA ASP A 85 -8.80 -15.17 -16.07
C ASP A 85 -9.49 -15.09 -14.71
N VAL A 86 -10.80 -14.81 -14.72
CA VAL A 86 -11.65 -14.79 -13.53
C VAL A 86 -12.26 -16.18 -13.33
N PRO A 87 -11.67 -17.04 -12.48
CA PRO A 87 -12.56 -17.92 -11.71
C PRO A 87 -12.20 -18.04 -10.23
N ARG A 88 -11.17 -17.36 -9.71
CA ARG A 88 -10.71 -17.57 -8.33
C ARG A 88 -10.46 -16.25 -7.60
N MET A 89 -11.40 -15.89 -6.72
CA MET A 89 -11.37 -14.69 -5.88
C MET A 89 -10.04 -14.53 -5.10
N PHE A 90 -9.37 -15.63 -4.75
CA PHE A 90 -8.10 -15.62 -4.02
C PHE A 90 -6.84 -15.66 -4.90
N SER A 91 -6.95 -15.87 -6.21
CA SER A 91 -5.79 -15.92 -7.11
C SER A 91 -4.96 -14.64 -7.07
N PRO A 92 -5.55 -13.42 -7.15
CA PRO A 92 -4.78 -12.18 -7.04
C PRO A 92 -4.02 -12.07 -5.71
N ILE A 93 -4.65 -12.46 -4.60
CA ILE A 93 -4.03 -12.38 -3.26
C ILE A 93 -2.83 -13.33 -3.16
N LYS A 94 -2.97 -14.56 -3.67
CA LYS A 94 -1.84 -15.51 -3.74
C LYS A 94 -0.74 -15.00 -4.65
N ALA A 95 -1.09 -14.41 -5.78
CA ALA A 95 -0.12 -13.86 -6.71
C ALA A 95 0.64 -12.64 -6.17
N MET A 96 0.04 -11.87 -5.26
CA MET A 96 0.74 -10.83 -4.49
C MET A 96 1.72 -11.39 -3.45
N LEU A 97 1.64 -12.68 -3.09
CA LEU A 97 2.67 -13.35 -2.29
C LEU A 97 3.76 -13.96 -3.16
N GLY A 98 3.44 -14.38 -4.38
CA GLY A 98 4.35 -15.08 -5.27
C GLY A 98 5.66 -14.34 -5.52
N SER A 99 6.76 -15.07 -5.54
CA SER A 99 8.06 -14.61 -6.01
C SER A 99 8.81 -15.79 -6.62
N ASN A 100 9.22 -15.69 -7.87
CA ASN A 100 10.02 -16.72 -8.54
C ASN A 100 11.40 -16.19 -8.98
N THR A 101 11.74 -14.95 -8.61
CA THR A 101 13.05 -14.37 -8.86
C THR A 101 13.68 -13.93 -7.56
N LEU A 102 14.97 -14.22 -7.39
CA LEU A 102 15.73 -13.77 -6.23
C LEU A 102 15.70 -12.25 -6.11
N ALA A 103 15.77 -11.56 -7.25
CA ALA A 103 15.70 -10.11 -7.33
C ALA A 103 14.41 -9.59 -6.69
N ASN A 104 13.24 -10.17 -7.01
CA ASN A 104 11.99 -9.74 -6.39
C ASN A 104 11.95 -10.04 -4.89
N ALA A 105 12.37 -11.24 -4.47
CA ALA A 105 12.35 -11.65 -3.06
C ALA A 105 13.27 -10.77 -2.18
N ILE A 106 14.47 -10.44 -2.66
CA ILE A 106 15.48 -9.74 -1.85
C ILE A 106 15.11 -8.29 -1.54
N TRP A 107 14.26 -7.65 -2.35
CA TRP A 107 13.81 -6.29 -2.06
C TRP A 107 12.40 -6.27 -1.46
N THR A 108 11.45 -7.05 -1.98
CA THR A 108 10.06 -6.97 -1.50
C THR A 108 9.91 -7.48 -0.07
N ALA A 109 10.43 -8.67 0.25
CA ALA A 109 10.27 -9.25 1.58
C ALA A 109 10.94 -8.39 2.68
N PRO A 110 12.21 -7.95 2.55
CA PRO A 110 12.81 -7.06 3.54
C PRO A 110 12.10 -5.71 3.67
N SER A 111 11.66 -5.09 2.56
CA SER A 111 10.90 -3.84 2.63
C SER A 111 9.60 -3.99 3.41
N LEU A 112 8.84 -5.06 3.14
CA LEU A 112 7.58 -5.35 3.84
C LEU A 112 7.79 -5.59 5.34
N ILE A 113 8.84 -6.33 5.72
CA ILE A 113 9.16 -6.66 7.11
C ILE A 113 9.71 -5.42 7.85
N ALA A 114 10.75 -4.79 7.30
CA ALA A 114 11.44 -3.69 7.98
C ALA A 114 10.55 -2.46 8.12
N LEU A 115 9.81 -2.09 7.05
CA LEU A 115 8.92 -0.94 7.11
C LEU A 115 7.68 -1.21 7.96
N HIS A 116 7.23 -2.47 8.08
CA HIS A 116 6.21 -2.81 9.06
C HIS A 116 6.67 -2.48 10.48
N PHE A 117 7.84 -2.96 10.90
CA PHE A 117 8.36 -2.67 12.24
C PHE A 117 8.63 -1.17 12.46
N TYR A 118 9.05 -0.46 11.42
CA TYR A 118 9.24 0.99 11.48
C TYR A 118 7.92 1.75 11.66
N LEU A 119 6.87 1.38 10.91
CA LEU A 119 5.60 2.13 10.88
C LEU A 119 4.63 1.73 11.99
N LEU A 120 4.62 0.45 12.41
CA LEU A 120 3.71 -0.04 13.44
C LEU A 120 3.66 0.84 14.71
N PRO A 121 4.79 1.23 15.33
CA PRO A 121 4.77 2.11 16.50
C PRO A 121 4.43 3.58 16.17
N LYS A 122 4.52 4.00 14.90
CA LYS A 122 4.32 5.39 14.49
C LYS A 122 2.88 5.71 14.11
N VAL A 123 2.23 4.82 13.36
CA VAL A 123 0.85 5.03 12.86
C VAL A 123 -0.16 4.14 13.58
N GLY A 124 0.31 3.13 14.32
CA GLY A 124 -0.53 2.19 15.04
C GLY A 124 -1.08 1.05 14.16
N PRO A 125 -1.53 -0.04 14.79
CA PRO A 125 -1.95 -1.26 14.10
C PRO A 125 -3.18 -1.06 13.22
N LEU A 126 -4.09 -0.17 13.63
CA LEU A 126 -5.33 0.09 12.90
C LEU A 126 -5.07 0.81 11.56
N ALA A 127 -4.27 1.88 11.58
CA ALA A 127 -3.89 2.60 10.37
C ALA A 127 -3.12 1.70 9.40
N LEU A 128 -2.17 0.91 9.92
CA LEU A 128 -1.39 -0.01 9.11
C LEU A 128 -2.26 -1.12 8.48
N THR A 129 -3.28 -1.59 9.20
CA THR A 129 -4.25 -2.55 8.65
C THR A 129 -5.12 -1.93 7.56
N LYS A 130 -5.58 -0.69 7.77
CA LYS A 130 -6.34 0.02 6.73
C LYS A 130 -5.50 0.28 5.48
N LEU A 131 -4.25 0.69 5.66
CA LEU A 131 -3.30 0.85 4.55
C LEU A 131 -3.14 -0.46 3.79
N PHE A 132 -2.92 -1.57 4.50
CA PHE A 132 -2.80 -2.88 3.88
C PHE A 132 -4.07 -3.29 3.10
N GLY A 133 -5.25 -3.15 3.71
CA GLY A 133 -6.52 -3.45 3.05
C GLY A 133 -6.76 -2.58 1.82
N LEU A 134 -6.40 -1.29 1.91
CA LEU A 134 -6.44 -0.36 0.78
C LEU A 134 -5.49 -0.81 -0.33
N SER A 135 -4.26 -1.22 0.00
CA SER A 135 -3.27 -1.71 -0.98
C SER A 135 -3.73 -2.97 -1.70
N ILE A 136 -4.30 -3.96 -1.00
CA ILE A 136 -4.86 -5.13 -1.67
C ILE A 136 -6.01 -4.73 -2.61
N ALA A 137 -6.94 -3.90 -2.12
CA ALA A 137 -8.12 -3.52 -2.89
C ALA A 137 -7.74 -2.71 -4.14
N SER A 138 -6.85 -1.74 -4.02
CA SER A 138 -6.37 -0.93 -5.14
C SER A 138 -5.58 -1.79 -6.12
N THR A 139 -4.64 -2.63 -5.67
CA THR A 139 -3.93 -3.57 -6.54
C THR A 139 -4.89 -4.46 -7.29
N PHE A 140 -5.91 -5.02 -6.65
CA PHE A 140 -6.90 -5.84 -7.32
C PHE A 140 -7.66 -5.08 -8.42
N ILE A 141 -8.06 -3.83 -8.17
CA ILE A 141 -8.70 -2.98 -9.18
C ILE A 141 -7.77 -2.77 -10.39
N PHE A 142 -6.52 -2.38 -10.16
CA PHE A 142 -5.57 -2.10 -11.23
C PHE A 142 -5.13 -3.36 -11.98
N TRP A 143 -4.97 -4.49 -11.29
CA TRP A 143 -4.73 -5.78 -11.93
C TRP A 143 -5.90 -6.22 -12.78
N SER A 144 -7.13 -5.99 -12.33
CA SER A 144 -8.33 -6.35 -13.10
C SER A 144 -8.49 -5.47 -14.34
N ALA A 145 -8.30 -4.16 -14.19
CA ALA A 145 -8.43 -3.18 -15.28
C ALA A 145 -7.30 -3.31 -16.32
N PHE A 146 -6.07 -3.48 -15.87
CA PHE A 146 -4.88 -3.59 -16.71
C PHE A 146 -4.32 -5.01 -16.67
N ASN A 147 -5.19 -6.02 -16.76
CA ASN A 147 -4.79 -7.43 -16.68
C ASN A 147 -3.89 -7.86 -17.87
N PRO A 148 -3.17 -8.99 -17.77
CA PRO A 148 -2.31 -9.51 -18.84
C PRO A 148 -2.96 -9.61 -20.23
N GLN A 149 -4.26 -9.89 -20.26
CA GLN A 149 -5.03 -10.10 -21.49
C GLN A 149 -5.63 -8.80 -22.05
N SER A 150 -5.58 -7.69 -21.32
CA SER A 150 -6.29 -6.46 -21.72
C SER A 150 -5.63 -5.71 -22.87
N GLY A 151 -4.35 -5.96 -23.14
CA GLY A 151 -3.55 -5.18 -24.10
C GLY A 151 -3.26 -3.73 -23.64
N LEU A 152 -3.73 -3.31 -22.47
CA LEU A 152 -3.59 -1.94 -21.95
C LEU A 152 -2.39 -1.77 -21.00
N ASN A 153 -1.71 -2.86 -20.65
CA ASN A 153 -0.58 -2.84 -19.74
C ASN A 153 0.73 -2.49 -20.45
N VAL A 154 0.89 -1.21 -20.77
CA VAL A 154 2.09 -0.65 -21.41
C VAL A 154 3.20 -0.45 -20.38
N ARG A 155 4.40 -1.00 -20.64
CA ARG A 155 5.57 -0.98 -19.74
C ARG A 155 6.80 -0.41 -20.44
N PRO A 156 6.87 0.91 -20.64
CA PRO A 156 7.86 1.52 -21.55
C PRO A 156 9.32 1.26 -21.15
N LEU A 157 9.64 1.20 -19.84
CA LEU A 157 11.03 1.01 -19.39
C LEU A 157 11.44 -0.45 -19.21
N ARG A 158 10.48 -1.39 -19.19
CA ARG A 158 10.76 -2.78 -18.79
C ARG A 158 11.78 -3.49 -19.69
N ASN A 159 11.76 -3.22 -20.99
CA ASN A 159 12.66 -3.87 -21.93
C ASN A 159 14.09 -3.28 -21.93
N TYR A 160 14.30 -2.14 -21.25
CA TYR A 160 15.58 -1.43 -21.23
C TYR A 160 16.34 -1.61 -19.91
N ILE A 161 15.72 -2.20 -18.90
CA ILE A 161 16.24 -2.30 -17.54
C ILE A 161 16.29 -3.77 -17.12
N PHE A 162 17.26 -4.11 -16.27
CA PHE A 162 17.33 -5.43 -15.67
C PHE A 162 16.03 -5.78 -14.95
N LYS A 163 15.56 -7.03 -15.13
CA LYS A 163 14.30 -7.48 -14.56
C LYS A 163 14.45 -7.75 -13.05
N PHE A 164 13.83 -6.92 -12.22
CA PHE A 164 13.77 -7.11 -10.76
C PHE A 164 12.37 -7.44 -10.24
N ASP A 165 11.45 -7.78 -11.15
CA ASP A 165 10.07 -8.19 -10.86
C ASP A 165 9.83 -9.70 -11.11
N SER A 166 8.69 -10.20 -10.63
CA SER A 166 8.27 -11.60 -10.81
C SER A 166 7.23 -11.80 -11.94
N ASN A 167 6.93 -10.78 -12.76
CA ASN A 167 5.93 -10.91 -13.83
C ASN A 167 6.47 -11.73 -15.02
N GLY A 168 5.58 -12.33 -15.82
CA GLY A 168 5.95 -13.08 -17.02
C GLY A 168 6.72 -12.22 -18.03
N ASN A 169 7.70 -12.79 -18.75
CA ASN A 169 8.60 -12.04 -19.64
C ASN A 169 7.83 -11.24 -20.70
N HIS A 170 6.77 -11.81 -21.29
CA HIS A 170 5.93 -11.13 -22.27
C HIS A 170 4.64 -10.53 -21.69
N GLY A 171 4.58 -10.37 -20.36
CA GLY A 171 3.39 -9.85 -19.69
C GLY A 171 2.27 -10.87 -19.54
N GLU A 172 2.53 -12.15 -19.78
CA GLU A 172 1.57 -13.27 -19.74
C GLU A 172 0.87 -13.47 -18.38
N TYR A 173 1.51 -13.03 -17.31
CA TYR A 173 0.96 -13.09 -15.96
C TYR A 173 1.58 -12.04 -15.04
N TYR A 174 0.86 -11.70 -13.98
CA TYR A 174 1.34 -10.87 -12.87
C TYR A 174 1.60 -11.72 -11.64
N MET A 175 2.67 -11.39 -10.95
CA MET A 175 3.12 -12.03 -9.73
C MET A 175 4.13 -11.13 -9.05
N GLY A 176 4.17 -11.17 -7.73
CA GLY A 176 5.10 -10.37 -6.94
C GLY A 176 4.40 -9.55 -5.88
N ALA A 177 5.09 -9.37 -4.76
CA ALA A 177 4.67 -8.48 -3.69
C ALA A 177 5.03 -7.01 -3.97
N ASP A 178 5.43 -6.68 -5.21
CA ASP A 178 5.99 -5.39 -5.62
C ASP A 178 5.05 -4.24 -5.22
N GLN A 179 3.76 -4.38 -5.48
CA GLN A 179 2.80 -3.29 -5.23
C GLN A 179 2.51 -3.07 -3.74
N LEU A 180 2.57 -4.14 -2.95
CA LEU A 180 2.46 -4.04 -1.49
C LEU A 180 3.74 -3.44 -0.89
N ALA A 181 4.90 -3.80 -1.43
CA ALA A 181 6.18 -3.22 -1.02
C ALA A 181 6.23 -1.73 -1.41
N GLN A 182 5.85 -1.39 -2.65
CA GLN A 182 5.69 -0.01 -3.10
C GLN A 182 4.75 0.78 -2.19
N SER A 183 3.59 0.22 -1.82
CA SER A 183 2.63 0.96 -1.00
C SER A 183 3.21 1.33 0.37
N ILE A 184 3.87 0.40 1.04
CA ILE A 184 4.48 0.67 2.36
C ILE A 184 5.74 1.54 2.25
N ILE A 185 6.56 1.38 1.21
CA ILE A 185 7.74 2.23 0.93
C ILE A 185 7.31 3.67 0.71
N TYR A 186 6.40 3.91 -0.23
CA TYR A 186 5.99 5.26 -0.58
C TYR A 186 5.22 5.91 0.55
N PHE A 187 4.37 5.16 1.27
CA PHE A 187 3.73 5.67 2.47
C PHE A 187 4.77 6.09 3.52
N ALA A 188 5.80 5.28 3.78
CA ALA A 188 6.87 5.64 4.72
C ALA A 188 7.65 6.88 4.26
N LEU A 189 8.00 6.99 2.98
CA LEU A 189 8.69 8.16 2.44
C LEU A 189 7.84 9.43 2.59
N MET A 190 6.55 9.38 2.20
CA MET A 190 5.65 10.53 2.31
C MET A 190 5.33 10.89 3.76
N TYR A 191 5.16 9.91 4.64
CA TYR A 191 4.98 10.13 6.09
C TYR A 191 6.16 10.91 6.69
N ASN A 192 7.39 10.63 6.25
CA ASN A 192 8.59 11.37 6.64
C ASN A 192 8.84 12.64 5.79
N ARG A 193 7.88 13.06 4.96
CA ARG A 193 7.96 14.24 4.08
C ARG A 193 9.08 14.19 3.03
N LEU A 194 9.52 13.00 2.64
CA LEU A 194 10.56 12.78 1.63
C LEU A 194 9.99 12.79 0.20
N TRP A 195 9.20 13.82 -0.13
CA TRP A 195 8.47 13.95 -1.42
C TRP A 195 9.38 13.95 -2.64
N TYR A 196 10.52 14.63 -2.53
CA TYR A 196 11.50 14.72 -3.62
C TYR A 196 12.16 13.38 -3.95
N ILE A 197 12.09 12.41 -3.04
CA ILE A 197 12.50 11.03 -3.29
C ILE A 197 11.28 10.21 -3.74
N ALA A 198 10.16 10.30 -3.04
CA ALA A 198 8.98 9.51 -3.36
C ALA A 198 8.52 9.70 -4.82
N LEU A 199 8.31 10.94 -5.26
CA LEU A 199 7.69 11.20 -6.57
C LEU A 199 8.51 10.67 -7.76
N PRO A 200 9.84 10.91 -7.86
CA PRO A 200 10.63 10.34 -8.95
C PRO A 200 10.62 8.81 -8.99
N PHE A 201 10.70 8.16 -7.82
CA PHE A 201 10.66 6.69 -7.75
C PHE A 201 9.28 6.14 -8.10
N MET A 202 8.19 6.79 -7.68
CA MET A 202 6.82 6.43 -8.09
C MET A 202 6.63 6.57 -9.61
N THR A 203 7.20 7.62 -10.22
CA THR A 203 7.20 7.79 -11.68
C THR A 203 7.99 6.69 -12.36
N PHE A 204 9.17 6.36 -11.86
CA PHE A 204 9.98 5.26 -12.36
C PHE A 204 9.20 3.93 -12.33
N ASP A 205 8.58 3.60 -11.19
CA ASP A 205 7.79 2.38 -11.05
C ASP A 205 6.61 2.34 -12.02
N ALA A 206 5.90 3.46 -12.20
CA ALA A 206 4.80 3.53 -13.17
C ALA A 206 5.28 3.26 -14.61
N LEU A 207 6.47 3.75 -14.97
CA LEU A 207 7.07 3.52 -16.28
C LEU A 207 7.67 2.11 -16.44
N TYR A 208 8.15 1.50 -15.36
CA TYR A 208 8.73 0.15 -15.37
C TYR A 208 7.65 -0.94 -15.32
N TYR A 209 6.73 -0.86 -14.35
CA TYR A 209 5.68 -1.86 -14.13
C TYR A 209 4.42 -1.64 -14.96
N GLY A 210 4.23 -0.43 -15.49
CA GLY A 210 3.02 -0.04 -16.21
C GLY A 210 1.85 0.30 -15.29
N PRO A 211 0.65 0.54 -15.86
CA PRO A 211 -0.50 1.04 -15.11
C PRO A 211 -1.03 0.06 -14.05
N GLN A 212 -0.71 -1.24 -14.17
CA GLN A 212 -1.07 -2.21 -13.13
C GLN A 212 -0.48 -1.84 -11.75
N THR A 213 0.65 -1.11 -11.68
CA THR A 213 1.35 -0.77 -10.43
C THR A 213 0.69 0.35 -9.63
N PHE A 214 -0.24 1.09 -10.23
CA PHE A 214 -0.90 2.21 -9.57
C PHE A 214 -1.67 1.79 -8.30
N GLY A 215 -1.99 0.50 -8.14
CA GLY A 215 -2.52 -0.03 -6.88
C GLY A 215 -1.63 0.30 -5.68
N GLY A 216 -0.32 0.07 -5.80
CA GLY A 216 0.65 0.40 -4.74
C GLY A 216 0.79 1.90 -4.53
N LEU A 217 0.94 2.65 -5.63
CA LEU A 217 1.17 4.09 -5.62
C LEU A 217 -0.01 4.88 -5.02
N ILE A 218 -1.24 4.55 -5.43
CA ILE A 218 -2.45 5.24 -4.97
C ILE A 218 -2.77 4.87 -3.53
N SER A 219 -2.57 3.60 -3.13
CA SER A 219 -2.80 3.23 -1.73
C SER A 219 -1.82 3.92 -0.78
N ALA A 220 -0.56 4.11 -1.18
CA ALA A 220 0.39 4.92 -0.43
C ALA A 220 -0.09 6.37 -0.28
N PHE A 221 -0.47 7.02 -1.39
CA PHE A 221 -0.90 8.41 -1.39
C PHE A 221 -2.17 8.63 -0.56
N ALA A 222 -3.18 7.79 -0.77
CA ALA A 222 -4.41 7.84 0.01
C ALA A 222 -4.17 7.53 1.49
N GLY A 223 -3.31 6.55 1.80
CA GLY A 223 -2.88 6.26 3.17
C GLY A 223 -2.22 7.47 3.83
N PHE A 224 -1.34 8.18 3.11
CA PHE A 224 -0.71 9.40 3.59
C PHE A 224 -1.78 10.45 3.93
N CYS A 225 -2.71 10.74 3.02
CA CYS A 225 -3.78 11.71 3.27
C CYS A 225 -4.71 11.33 4.44
N MET A 226 -4.81 10.05 4.78
CA MET A 226 -5.67 9.56 5.86
C MET A 226 -4.98 9.52 7.23
N PHE A 227 -3.67 9.31 7.27
CA PHE A 227 -2.96 8.94 8.51
C PHE A 227 -1.74 9.81 8.86
N ALA A 228 -1.33 10.74 8.00
CA ALA A 228 -0.20 11.66 8.21
C ALA A 228 -0.66 13.11 8.37
#